data_AF-A0A6J7I9I0-F1
#
_entry.id   AF-A0A6J7I9I0-F1
#
_cell.length_a   1.000
_cell.length_b   1.000
_cell.length_c   1.000
_cell.angle_alpha   90.00
_cell.angle_beta   90.00
_cell.angle_gamma   90.00
#
_symmetry.space_group_name_H-M   'P 1'
#
loop_
_entity.id
_entity.type
_entity.pdbx_description
1 polymer ?
#
loop_
_entity_poly.entity_id
_entity_poly.type
_entity_poly.pdbx_seq_one_letter_code
_entity_poly.pdbx_strand_id
1 'polypeptide(L)'
;MQPDGMFLYGVVNASPDSLNTDSIATTADQALARATQLLAEGADGIDLGGQGSTDIAEVVPWTAEWDRLKDIVPALAALGVPVSVDTWRPEVARLALQHGVTVINAADGMQSDGMWQVAADFDVPIIVPFLSGPNPRAMEMVRRDPVETIIEFFDARLRDADRYGLRQRCVLDPGTGFAPSNWPWEERYLYQKQVYSNLDAMRVFGLPLYIALPWKETAQHDELLEIVIRNRPEFGRVHYPAKVRSFERRLLS
;
A
#
# COMPACT_ATOMS: atom_id res chain seq x y z
N MET A 1 21.52 -5.72 -2.19
CA MET A 1 22.03 -4.47 -1.62
C MET A 1 20.79 -3.68 -1.23
N GLN A 2 20.51 -3.49 0.06
CA GLN A 2 19.40 -2.63 0.45
C GLN A 2 19.74 -1.21 -0.01
N PRO A 3 18.79 -0.48 -0.63
CA PRO A 3 19.01 0.92 -0.96
C PRO A 3 19.37 1.73 0.29
N ASP A 4 20.13 2.81 0.13
CA ASP A 4 20.54 3.73 1.23
C ASP A 4 19.35 4.50 1.86
N GLY A 5 18.11 4.16 1.48
CA GLY A 5 16.85 4.75 1.98
C GLY A 5 15.66 3.84 1.67
N MET A 6 14.46 4.27 2.06
CA MET A 6 13.22 3.53 1.84
C MET A 6 12.94 3.37 0.34
N PHE A 7 12.48 2.19 -0.10
CA PHE A 7 11.99 2.00 -1.46
C PHE A 7 10.57 2.56 -1.58
N LEU A 8 10.37 3.51 -2.48
CA LEU A 8 9.13 4.28 -2.58
C LEU A 8 8.29 3.84 -3.77
N TYR A 9 7.06 3.40 -3.49
CA TYR A 9 6.02 3.21 -4.49
C TYR A 9 5.18 4.50 -4.62
N GLY A 10 5.33 5.17 -5.77
CA GLY A 10 4.55 6.35 -6.10
C GLY A 10 3.11 5.99 -6.48
N VAL A 11 2.13 6.73 -5.93
CA VAL A 11 0.71 6.40 -6.09
C VAL A 11 0.14 6.93 -7.41
N VAL A 12 -0.47 6.02 -8.19
CA VAL A 12 -1.30 6.31 -9.37
C VAL A 12 -2.69 5.70 -9.14
N ASN A 13 -3.73 6.52 -9.10
CA ASN A 13 -5.11 6.07 -8.93
C ASN A 13 -5.90 6.25 -10.22
N ALA A 14 -6.38 5.16 -10.79
CA ALA A 14 -7.25 5.15 -11.97
C ALA A 14 -8.74 5.32 -11.62
N SER A 15 -9.05 5.63 -10.36
CA SER A 15 -10.41 5.89 -9.89
C SER A 15 -10.68 7.39 -9.75
N PRO A 16 -11.85 7.89 -10.19
CA PRO A 16 -12.17 9.32 -10.14
C PRO A 16 -12.52 9.83 -8.73
N ASP A 17 -12.66 8.93 -7.77
CA ASP A 17 -13.12 9.15 -6.39
C ASP A 17 -11.98 9.10 -5.36
N SER A 18 -10.72 9.17 -5.81
CA SER A 18 -9.56 9.24 -4.90
C SER A 18 -9.58 10.51 -4.04
N LEU A 19 -9.23 10.37 -2.76
CA LEU A 19 -9.11 11.49 -1.82
C LEU A 19 -8.00 12.49 -2.19
N ASN A 20 -6.93 12.01 -2.84
CA ASN A 20 -5.86 12.88 -3.32
C ASN A 20 -6.05 13.08 -4.83
N THR A 21 -6.54 14.26 -5.21
CA THR A 21 -6.84 14.58 -6.61
C THR A 21 -5.62 14.56 -7.52
N ASP A 22 -4.42 14.86 -6.99
CA ASP A 22 -3.17 14.87 -7.77
C ASP A 22 -2.73 13.45 -8.16
N SER A 23 -3.28 12.42 -7.51
CA SER A 23 -3.01 11.03 -7.83
C SER A 23 -3.94 10.46 -8.91
N ILE A 24 -4.98 11.18 -9.32
CA ILE A 24 -5.97 10.69 -10.27
C ILE A 24 -5.40 10.71 -11.69
N ALA A 25 -5.39 9.55 -12.33
CA ALA A 25 -4.97 9.36 -13.71
C ALA A 25 -5.81 8.24 -14.35
N THR A 26 -6.83 8.61 -15.10
CA THR A 26 -7.86 7.68 -15.61
C THR A 26 -7.56 7.18 -17.03
N THR A 27 -6.45 7.60 -17.64
CA THR A 27 -5.99 7.14 -18.95
C THR A 27 -4.53 6.70 -18.90
N ALA A 28 -4.11 5.88 -19.86
CA ALA A 28 -2.71 5.44 -19.98
C ALA A 28 -1.73 6.62 -20.07
N ASP A 29 -2.05 7.64 -20.87
CA ASP A 29 -1.20 8.84 -21.02
C ASP A 29 -1.07 9.62 -19.70
N GLN A 30 -2.18 9.80 -18.97
CA GLN A 30 -2.16 10.47 -17.66
C GLN A 30 -1.35 9.66 -16.65
N ALA A 31 -1.53 8.34 -16.64
CA ALA A 31 -0.82 7.45 -15.71
C ALA A 31 0.68 7.44 -15.99
N LEU A 32 1.08 7.39 -17.27
CA LEU A 32 2.47 7.51 -17.70
C LEU A 32 3.09 8.85 -17.31
N ALA A 33 2.37 9.96 -17.55
CA ALA A 33 2.84 11.29 -17.16
C ALA A 33 3.06 11.39 -15.65
N ARG A 34 2.08 10.91 -14.86
CA ARG A 34 2.16 10.89 -13.40
C ARG A 34 3.28 9.99 -12.89
N ALA A 35 3.41 8.78 -13.42
CA ALA A 35 4.47 7.85 -13.05
C ALA A 35 5.87 8.42 -13.37
N THR A 36 6.04 9.02 -14.54
CA THR A 36 7.30 9.68 -14.93
C THR A 36 7.67 10.80 -13.97
N GLN A 37 6.69 11.62 -13.57
CA GLN A 37 6.88 12.65 -12.55
C GLN A 37 7.30 12.05 -11.20
N LEU A 38 6.57 11.05 -10.71
CA LEU A 38 6.86 10.38 -9.43
C LEU A 38 8.27 9.81 -9.40
N LEU A 39 8.70 9.14 -10.48
CA LEU A 39 10.05 8.60 -10.61
C LEU A 39 11.10 9.72 -10.61
N ALA A 40 10.86 10.82 -11.33
CA ALA A 40 11.76 11.98 -11.33
C ALA A 40 11.85 12.66 -9.95
N GLU A 41 10.80 12.58 -9.13
CA GLU A 41 10.75 13.09 -7.76
C GLU A 41 11.39 12.14 -6.73
N GLY A 42 11.80 10.94 -7.14
CA GLY A 42 12.53 9.97 -6.33
C GLY A 42 11.71 8.76 -5.85
N ALA A 43 10.59 8.44 -6.49
CA ALA A 43 9.98 7.12 -6.38
C ALA A 43 10.83 6.06 -7.11
N ASP A 44 10.75 4.82 -6.64
CA ASP A 44 11.48 3.67 -7.20
C ASP A 44 10.56 2.71 -7.97
N GLY A 45 9.27 2.71 -7.63
CA GLY A 45 8.22 1.93 -8.30
C GLY A 45 6.88 2.66 -8.26
N ILE A 46 5.84 2.02 -8.81
CA ILE A 46 4.49 2.58 -8.90
C ILE A 46 3.48 1.67 -8.23
N ASP A 47 2.57 2.22 -7.42
CA ASP A 47 1.40 1.53 -6.88
C ASP A 47 0.14 2.01 -7.60
N LEU A 48 -0.49 1.11 -8.35
CA LEU A 48 -1.63 1.38 -9.22
C LEU A 48 -2.93 0.84 -8.60
N GLY A 49 -3.85 1.73 -8.27
CA GLY A 49 -5.19 1.38 -7.77
C GLY A 49 -6.31 1.71 -8.77
N GLY A 50 -7.23 0.76 -9.01
CA GLY A 50 -8.39 0.96 -9.88
C GLY A 50 -9.68 1.40 -9.16
N GLN A 51 -9.67 1.33 -7.83
CA GLN A 51 -10.83 1.56 -6.98
C GLN A 51 -10.44 2.25 -5.68
N GLY A 52 -11.19 3.28 -5.29
CA GLY A 52 -11.00 3.94 -4.00
C GLY A 52 -11.32 3.01 -2.82
N SER A 53 -10.50 3.10 -1.77
CA SER A 53 -10.62 2.31 -0.55
C SER A 53 -11.49 2.94 0.53
N THR A 54 -12.05 4.13 0.28
CA THR A 54 -12.92 4.85 1.21
C THR A 54 -14.37 4.41 1.10
N ASP A 55 -15.15 4.67 2.15
CA ASP A 55 -16.59 4.42 2.17
C ASP A 55 -17.37 5.21 1.12
N ILE A 56 -16.91 6.42 0.77
CA ILE A 56 -17.48 7.27 -0.29
C ILE A 56 -17.22 6.78 -1.71
N ALA A 57 -16.24 5.90 -1.92
CA ALA A 57 -15.90 5.41 -3.25
C ALA A 57 -17.01 4.53 -3.82
N GLU A 58 -17.19 4.43 -5.14
CA GLU A 58 -18.23 3.54 -5.69
C GLU A 58 -17.78 2.06 -5.60
N VAL A 59 -18.66 1.14 -5.16
CA VAL A 59 -18.37 -0.31 -5.28
C VAL A 59 -18.69 -0.72 -6.71
N VAL A 60 -17.66 -0.87 -7.54
CA VAL A 60 -17.81 -1.39 -8.89
C VAL A 60 -17.54 -2.90 -8.96
N PRO A 61 -18.14 -3.63 -9.92
CA PRO A 61 -17.74 -5.00 -10.23
C PRO A 61 -16.27 -5.08 -10.65
N TRP A 62 -15.62 -6.23 -10.46
CA TRP A 62 -14.22 -6.43 -10.84
C TRP A 62 -13.95 -6.13 -12.32
N THR A 63 -14.94 -6.36 -13.21
CA THR A 63 -14.82 -6.06 -14.64
C THR A 63 -14.67 -4.57 -14.89
N ALA A 64 -15.40 -3.74 -14.15
CA ALA A 64 -15.33 -2.28 -14.28
C ALA A 64 -14.05 -1.70 -13.65
N GLU A 65 -13.55 -2.30 -12.57
CA GLU A 65 -12.21 -2.00 -12.05
C GLU A 65 -11.14 -2.35 -13.10
N TRP A 66 -11.22 -3.54 -13.70
CA TRP A 66 -10.30 -3.94 -14.76
C TRP A 66 -10.39 -3.06 -16.00
N ASP A 67 -11.59 -2.63 -16.40
CA ASP A 67 -11.77 -1.70 -17.54
C ASP A 67 -11.03 -0.37 -17.34
N ARG A 68 -10.86 0.08 -16.08
CA ARG A 68 -10.04 1.26 -15.76
C ARG A 68 -8.54 0.98 -15.86
N LEU A 69 -8.12 -0.26 -15.61
CA LEU A 69 -6.71 -0.64 -15.49
C LEU A 69 -6.10 -1.25 -16.76
N LYS A 70 -6.91 -1.89 -17.61
CA LYS A 70 -6.44 -2.75 -18.72
C LYS A 70 -5.48 -2.06 -19.69
N ASP A 71 -5.65 -0.76 -19.93
CA ASP A 71 -4.80 0.03 -20.82
C ASP A 71 -3.63 0.69 -20.05
N ILE A 72 -3.78 0.90 -18.74
CA ILE A 72 -2.79 1.54 -17.87
C ILE A 72 -1.69 0.54 -17.46
N VAL A 73 -2.07 -0.69 -17.10
CA VAL A 73 -1.15 -1.74 -16.66
C VAL A 73 0.00 -1.96 -17.65
N PRO A 74 -0.24 -2.27 -18.94
CA PRO A 74 0.85 -2.50 -19.89
C PRO A 74 1.68 -1.23 -20.14
N ALA A 75 1.06 -0.04 -20.08
CA ALA A 75 1.75 1.22 -20.24
C ALA A 75 2.74 1.48 -19.09
N LEU A 76 2.34 1.24 -17.84
CA LEU A 76 3.21 1.37 -16.68
C LEU A 76 4.27 0.26 -16.62
N ALA A 77 3.91 -0.97 -16.99
CA ALA A 77 4.87 -2.08 -17.05
C ALA A 77 6.02 -1.81 -18.04
N ALA A 78 5.74 -1.09 -19.14
CA ALA A 78 6.76 -0.70 -20.12
C ALA A 78 7.83 0.28 -19.58
N LEU A 79 7.62 0.90 -18.41
CA LEU A 79 8.62 1.75 -17.76
C LEU A 79 9.82 0.95 -17.21
N GLY A 80 9.69 -0.37 -17.05
CA GLY A 80 10.76 -1.24 -16.54
C GLY A 80 11.06 -1.09 -15.05
N VAL A 81 10.20 -0.41 -14.30
CA VAL A 81 10.25 -0.31 -12.83
C VAL A 81 9.23 -1.27 -12.19
N PRO A 82 9.39 -1.64 -10.91
CA PRO A 82 8.37 -2.40 -10.21
C PRO A 82 7.03 -1.67 -10.19
N VAL A 83 5.96 -2.40 -10.52
CA VAL A 83 4.58 -1.90 -10.46
C VAL A 83 3.80 -2.85 -9.56
N SER A 84 3.18 -2.33 -8.49
CA SER A 84 2.19 -3.03 -7.69
C SER A 84 0.77 -2.73 -8.17
N VAL A 85 -0.10 -3.73 -8.09
CA VAL A 85 -1.55 -3.55 -8.24
C VAL A 85 -2.21 -3.52 -6.86
N ASP A 86 -2.83 -2.39 -6.51
CA ASP A 86 -3.64 -2.18 -5.31
C ASP A 86 -5.07 -2.61 -5.61
N THR A 87 -5.40 -3.85 -5.21
CA THR A 87 -6.72 -4.42 -5.42
C THR A 87 -7.08 -5.46 -4.36
N TRP A 88 -8.38 -5.54 -4.08
CA TRP A 88 -9.01 -6.58 -3.28
C TRP A 88 -9.66 -7.69 -4.12
N ARG A 89 -9.54 -7.65 -5.46
CA ARG A 89 -10.13 -8.64 -6.38
C ARG A 89 -9.07 -9.59 -6.92
N PRO A 90 -9.14 -10.90 -6.61
CA PRO A 90 -8.23 -11.89 -7.19
C PRO A 90 -8.23 -11.89 -8.74
N GLU A 91 -9.37 -11.62 -9.38
CA GLU A 91 -9.50 -11.53 -10.83
C GLU A 91 -8.67 -10.38 -11.41
N VAL A 92 -8.72 -9.21 -10.77
CA VAL A 92 -7.95 -8.02 -11.19
C VAL A 92 -6.47 -8.24 -10.95
N ALA A 93 -6.08 -8.79 -9.79
CA ALA A 93 -4.70 -9.13 -9.50
C ALA A 93 -4.11 -10.08 -10.54
N ARG A 94 -4.83 -11.15 -10.90
CA ARG A 94 -4.40 -12.11 -11.92
C ARG A 94 -4.20 -11.45 -13.28
N LEU A 95 -5.16 -10.65 -13.75
CA LEU A 95 -5.06 -9.97 -15.04
C LEU A 95 -3.92 -8.95 -15.07
N ALA A 96 -3.75 -8.20 -13.99
CA ALA A 96 -2.65 -7.25 -13.84
C ALA A 96 -1.28 -7.95 -13.95
N LEU A 97 -1.08 -9.06 -13.25
CA LEU A 97 0.16 -9.84 -13.28
C LEU A 97 0.42 -10.44 -14.67
N GLN A 98 -0.62 -10.93 -15.35
CA GLN A 98 -0.52 -11.40 -16.74
C GLN A 98 -0.12 -10.30 -17.73
N HIS A 99 -0.24 -9.03 -17.36
CA HIS A 99 0.05 -7.87 -18.21
C HIS A 99 1.25 -7.05 -17.72
N GLY A 100 2.06 -7.61 -16.81
CA GLY A 100 3.39 -7.08 -16.48
C GLY A 100 3.52 -6.36 -15.13
N VAL A 101 2.46 -6.32 -14.32
CA VAL A 101 2.60 -5.97 -12.89
C VAL A 101 3.46 -7.02 -12.19
N THR A 102 4.26 -6.59 -11.22
CA THR A 102 5.29 -7.42 -10.59
C THR A 102 5.16 -7.54 -9.08
N VAL A 103 4.16 -6.89 -8.48
CA VAL A 103 3.87 -6.94 -7.04
C VAL A 103 2.36 -6.94 -6.81
N ILE A 104 1.88 -7.71 -5.83
CA ILE A 104 0.49 -7.64 -5.37
C ILE A 104 0.44 -6.73 -4.14
N ASN A 105 -0.37 -5.68 -4.19
CA ASN A 105 -0.79 -4.93 -3.00
C ASN A 105 -2.21 -5.36 -2.63
N ALA A 106 -2.31 -6.34 -1.74
CA ALA A 106 -3.53 -7.08 -1.50
C ALA A 106 -4.48 -6.32 -0.58
N ALA A 107 -5.25 -5.38 -1.12
CA ALA A 107 -6.18 -4.56 -0.35
C ALA A 107 -7.32 -5.37 0.31
N ASP A 108 -7.44 -6.68 0.05
CA ASP A 108 -8.31 -7.57 0.84
C ASP A 108 -7.65 -8.05 2.14
N GLY A 109 -6.41 -7.65 2.43
CA GLY A 109 -5.61 -8.08 3.58
C GLY A 109 -5.19 -9.55 3.50
N MET A 110 -5.17 -10.14 2.29
CA MET A 110 -5.00 -11.57 2.07
C MET A 110 -5.98 -12.43 2.88
N GLN A 111 -7.21 -11.94 3.06
CA GLN A 111 -8.25 -12.65 3.82
C GLN A 111 -8.96 -13.73 3.00
N SER A 112 -8.77 -13.75 1.66
CA SER A 112 -9.40 -14.71 0.76
C SER A 112 -8.42 -15.78 0.23
N ASP A 113 -8.86 -17.04 0.17
CA ASP A 113 -8.10 -18.12 -0.48
C ASP A 113 -7.83 -17.81 -1.97
N GLY A 114 -8.76 -17.11 -2.63
CA GLY A 114 -8.61 -16.72 -4.03
C GLY A 114 -7.38 -15.84 -4.27
N MET A 115 -7.09 -14.88 -3.38
CA MET A 115 -5.91 -14.03 -3.51
C MET A 115 -4.61 -14.82 -3.28
N TRP A 116 -4.59 -15.75 -2.32
CA TRP A 116 -3.46 -16.65 -2.10
C TRP A 116 -3.18 -17.56 -3.31
N GLN A 117 -4.24 -18.10 -3.93
CA GLN A 117 -4.12 -18.92 -5.14
C GLN A 117 -3.52 -18.12 -6.30
N VAL A 118 -3.96 -16.87 -6.51
CA VAL A 118 -3.34 -15.98 -7.50
C VAL A 118 -1.87 -15.77 -7.18
N ALA A 119 -1.52 -15.42 -5.94
CA ALA A 119 -0.14 -15.19 -5.56
C ALA A 119 0.76 -16.45 -5.66
N ALA A 120 0.18 -17.66 -5.59
CA ALA A 120 0.91 -18.90 -5.84
C ALA A 120 1.23 -19.12 -7.33
N ASP A 121 0.35 -18.66 -8.22
CA ASP A 121 0.51 -18.78 -9.68
C ASP A 121 1.61 -17.86 -10.24
N PHE A 122 1.89 -16.73 -9.57
CA PHE A 122 2.84 -15.71 -10.01
C PHE A 122 3.91 -15.49 -8.93
N ASP A 123 5.17 -15.79 -9.22
CA ASP A 123 6.31 -15.67 -8.30
C ASP A 123 6.66 -14.20 -7.99
N VAL A 124 5.80 -13.50 -7.25
CA VAL A 124 5.89 -12.06 -6.96
C VAL A 124 5.79 -11.75 -5.46
N PRO A 125 6.35 -10.61 -5.00
CA PRO A 125 6.12 -10.10 -3.65
C PRO A 125 4.64 -9.77 -3.39
N ILE A 126 4.24 -9.91 -2.13
CA ILE A 126 2.86 -9.73 -1.66
C ILE A 126 2.86 -8.76 -0.49
N ILE A 127 2.32 -7.55 -0.68
CA ILE A 127 2.06 -6.63 0.43
C ILE A 127 0.76 -7.08 1.12
N VAL A 128 0.87 -7.34 2.42
CA VAL A 128 -0.21 -7.84 3.27
C VAL A 128 -0.62 -6.71 4.23
N PRO A 129 -1.62 -5.90 3.87
CA PRO A 129 -2.12 -4.86 4.75
C PRO A 129 -2.98 -5.41 5.88
N PHE A 130 -2.78 -4.87 7.09
CA PHE A 130 -3.71 -5.03 8.19
C PHE A 130 -5.04 -4.39 7.86
N LEU A 131 -6.12 -5.15 8.08
CA LEU A 131 -7.48 -4.65 8.05
C LEU A 131 -8.16 -4.98 9.38
N SER A 132 -8.75 -3.97 10.02
CA SER A 132 -9.56 -4.15 11.23
C SER A 132 -11.00 -4.60 10.93
N GLY A 133 -11.33 -4.81 9.66
CA GLY A 133 -12.64 -5.26 9.19
C GLY A 133 -12.51 -6.13 7.94
N PRO A 134 -13.64 -6.58 7.36
CA PRO A 134 -13.63 -7.54 6.26
C PRO A 134 -13.07 -6.97 4.94
N ASN A 135 -12.97 -5.64 4.81
CA ASN A 135 -12.40 -4.96 3.65
C ASN A 135 -12.06 -3.49 4.00
N PRO A 136 -11.26 -2.78 3.18
CA PRO A 136 -10.83 -1.40 3.40
C PRO A 136 -11.94 -0.37 3.64
N ARG A 137 -13.16 -0.67 3.19
CA ARG A 137 -14.32 0.23 3.30
C ARG A 137 -15.24 -0.07 4.47
N ALA A 138 -15.01 -1.19 5.14
CA ALA A 138 -15.78 -1.67 6.28
C ALA A 138 -14.85 -1.84 7.49
N MET A 139 -13.94 -0.88 7.69
CA MET A 139 -12.98 -0.89 8.79
C MET A 139 -13.68 -0.62 10.12
N GLU A 140 -13.26 -1.33 11.16
CA GLU A 140 -13.76 -1.13 12.51
C GLU A 140 -12.75 -0.38 13.38
N MET A 141 -13.25 0.31 14.41
CA MET A 141 -12.37 0.95 15.40
C MET A 141 -11.61 -0.11 16.19
N VAL A 142 -10.28 -0.04 16.17
CA VAL A 142 -9.42 -0.88 17.01
C VAL A 142 -9.50 -0.36 18.45
N ARG A 143 -10.16 -1.12 19.33
CA ARG A 143 -10.42 -0.73 20.74
C ARG A 143 -9.39 -1.24 21.74
N ARG A 144 -8.52 -2.16 21.31
CA ARG A 144 -7.44 -2.75 22.11
C ARG A 144 -6.12 -2.11 21.72
N ASP A 145 -5.00 -2.62 22.25
CA ASP A 145 -3.69 -2.18 21.78
C ASP A 145 -3.57 -2.42 20.26
N PRO A 146 -3.27 -1.38 19.47
CA PRO A 146 -3.22 -1.50 18.03
C PRO A 146 -2.05 -2.36 17.54
N VAL A 147 -0.91 -2.34 18.25
CA VAL A 147 0.27 -3.11 17.87
C VAL A 147 0.01 -4.60 18.10
N GLU A 148 -0.54 -4.96 19.25
CA GLU A 148 -0.94 -6.35 19.55
C GLU A 148 -1.97 -6.86 18.53
N THR A 149 -2.99 -6.04 18.22
CA THR A 149 -4.04 -6.40 17.24
C THR A 149 -3.47 -6.64 15.83
N ILE A 150 -2.53 -5.80 15.40
CA ILE A 150 -1.86 -5.95 14.10
C ILE A 150 -0.98 -7.21 14.07
N ILE A 151 -0.25 -7.51 15.15
CA ILE A 151 0.58 -8.71 15.25
C ILE A 151 -0.30 -9.98 15.22
N GLU A 152 -1.42 -10.01 15.94
CA GLU A 152 -2.39 -11.12 15.91
C GLU A 152 -2.91 -11.36 14.48
N PHE A 153 -3.23 -10.29 13.75
CA PHE A 153 -3.67 -10.38 12.37
C PHE A 153 -2.59 -10.95 11.46
N PHE A 154 -1.35 -10.44 11.52
CA PHE A 154 -0.25 -10.95 10.70
C PHE A 154 0.08 -12.40 11.03
N ASP A 155 0.07 -12.79 12.30
CA ASP A 155 0.28 -14.18 12.70
C ASP A 155 -0.77 -15.11 12.06
N ALA A 156 -2.03 -14.70 11.99
CA ALA A 156 -3.07 -15.44 11.26
C ALA A 156 -2.81 -15.50 9.74
N ARG A 157 -2.53 -14.36 9.09
CA ARG A 157 -2.27 -14.31 7.63
C ARG A 157 -1.00 -15.04 7.22
N LEU A 158 0.04 -15.04 8.04
CA LEU A 158 1.28 -15.74 7.74
C LEU A 158 1.16 -17.26 7.90
N ARG A 159 0.27 -17.76 8.78
CA ARG A 159 -0.10 -19.18 8.78
C ARG A 159 -0.79 -19.60 7.48
N ASP A 160 -1.63 -18.72 6.93
CA ASP A 160 -2.21 -18.96 5.60
C ASP A 160 -1.12 -18.93 4.53
N ALA A 161 -0.23 -17.94 4.55
CA ALA A 161 0.92 -17.87 3.64
C ALA A 161 1.78 -19.15 3.67
N ASP A 162 2.02 -19.73 4.84
CA ASP A 162 2.78 -20.98 5.02
C ASP A 162 2.10 -22.17 4.31
N ARG A 163 0.77 -22.24 4.30
CA ARG A 163 0.02 -23.29 3.58
C ARG A 163 0.25 -23.24 2.07
N TYR A 164 0.53 -22.06 1.53
CA TYR A 164 0.84 -21.84 0.11
C TYR A 164 2.35 -21.78 -0.16
N GLY A 165 3.21 -21.84 0.87
CA GLY A 165 4.65 -21.70 0.73
C GLY A 165 5.11 -20.27 0.38
N LEU A 166 4.30 -19.26 0.68
CA LEU A 166 4.50 -17.87 0.23
C LEU A 166 5.02 -16.93 1.33
N ARG A 167 5.22 -17.41 2.56
CA ARG A 167 5.60 -16.57 3.71
C ARG A 167 6.78 -15.63 3.43
N GLN A 168 7.83 -16.13 2.77
CA GLN A 168 9.04 -15.34 2.46
C GLN A 168 8.83 -14.26 1.39
N ARG A 169 7.69 -14.28 0.69
CA ARG A 169 7.29 -13.26 -0.29
C ARG A 169 6.44 -12.15 0.33
N CYS A 170 6.01 -12.31 1.58
CA CYS A 170 5.16 -11.34 2.25
C CYS A 170 5.95 -10.11 2.70
N VAL A 171 5.33 -8.94 2.52
CA VAL A 171 5.73 -7.65 3.06
C VAL A 171 4.57 -7.15 3.93
N LEU A 172 4.85 -6.74 5.17
CA LEU A 172 3.79 -6.43 6.13
C LEU A 172 3.46 -4.94 6.12
N ASP A 173 2.18 -4.59 5.91
CA ASP A 173 1.68 -3.22 6.00
C ASP A 173 0.76 -3.07 7.23
N PRO A 174 1.12 -2.23 8.23
CA PRO A 174 0.31 -2.00 9.43
C PRO A 174 -1.08 -1.37 9.18
N GLY A 175 -1.41 -1.04 7.93
CA GLY A 175 -2.75 -0.65 7.51
C GLY A 175 -3.14 0.77 7.91
N THR A 176 -2.17 1.64 8.24
CA THR A 176 -2.43 3.02 8.72
C THR A 176 -3.00 3.95 7.65
N GLY A 177 -2.94 3.53 6.38
CA GLY A 177 -3.65 4.17 5.26
C GLY A 177 -5.17 3.98 5.34
N PHE A 178 -5.63 2.86 5.90
CA PHE A 178 -7.04 2.54 6.05
C PHE A 178 -7.62 3.11 7.35
N ALA A 179 -8.91 3.42 7.34
CA ALA A 179 -9.58 4.04 8.47
C ALA A 179 -11.09 3.75 8.42
N PRO A 180 -11.74 3.57 9.58
CA PRO A 180 -13.19 3.67 9.68
C PRO A 180 -13.69 5.03 9.20
N SER A 181 -14.88 5.03 8.62
CA SER A 181 -15.61 6.24 8.26
C SER A 181 -15.71 7.20 9.45
N ASN A 182 -15.50 8.50 9.19
CA ASN A 182 -15.64 9.56 10.19
C ASN A 182 -14.73 9.45 11.43
N TRP A 183 -13.62 8.71 11.37
CA TRP A 183 -12.64 8.65 12.48
C TRP A 183 -12.11 10.06 12.79
N PRO A 184 -12.34 10.61 14.00
CA PRO A 184 -11.79 11.91 14.37
C PRO A 184 -10.28 11.96 14.20
N TRP A 185 -9.79 13.03 13.55
CA TRP A 185 -8.38 13.14 13.20
C TRP A 185 -7.45 13.05 14.43
N GLU A 186 -7.80 13.67 15.55
CA GLU A 186 -6.98 13.61 16.78
C GLU A 186 -6.80 12.17 17.28
N GLU A 187 -7.86 11.35 17.21
CA GLU A 187 -7.78 9.93 17.58
C GLU A 187 -6.96 9.13 16.57
N ARG A 188 -7.17 9.38 15.26
CA ARG A 188 -6.41 8.73 14.19
C ARG A 188 -4.93 9.07 14.26
N TYR A 189 -4.59 10.32 14.55
CA TYR A 189 -3.21 10.77 14.73
C TYR A 189 -2.54 10.02 15.89
N LEU A 190 -3.20 9.91 17.05
CA LEU A 190 -2.66 9.15 18.19
C LEU A 190 -2.50 7.66 17.87
N TYR A 191 -3.47 7.05 17.19
CA TYR A 191 -3.37 5.67 16.71
C TYR A 191 -2.17 5.48 15.76
N GLN A 192 -2.06 6.32 14.74
CA GLN A 192 -0.96 6.25 13.76
C GLN A 192 0.39 6.47 14.44
N LYS A 193 0.47 7.41 15.38
CA LYS A 193 1.68 7.68 16.15
C LYS A 193 2.10 6.47 16.99
N GLN A 194 1.14 5.82 17.66
CA GLN A 194 1.41 4.60 18.43
C GLN A 194 1.91 3.47 17.54
N VAL A 195 1.27 3.24 16.38
CA VAL A 195 1.70 2.21 15.42
C VAL A 195 3.09 2.52 14.86
N TYR A 196 3.33 3.74 14.38
CA TYR A 196 4.62 4.12 13.80
C TYR A 196 5.77 4.12 14.80
N SER A 197 5.51 4.41 16.07
CA SER A 197 6.54 4.37 17.12
C SER A 197 6.91 2.95 17.55
N ASN A 198 6.16 1.94 17.11
CA ASN A 198 6.33 0.55 17.52
C ASN A 198 6.48 -0.40 16.31
N LEU A 199 6.95 0.10 15.16
CA LEU A 199 7.16 -0.75 13.97
C LEU A 199 8.12 -1.91 14.22
N ASP A 200 9.11 -1.74 15.10
CA ASP A 200 10.04 -2.82 15.49
C ASP A 200 9.35 -4.04 16.09
N ALA A 201 8.20 -3.87 16.75
CA ALA A 201 7.43 -5.01 17.28
C ALA A 201 6.94 -5.94 16.17
N MET A 202 6.69 -5.41 14.97
CA MET A 202 6.21 -6.18 13.81
C MET A 202 7.36 -6.90 13.10
N ARG A 203 8.62 -6.50 13.35
CA ARG A 203 9.80 -7.21 12.84
C ARG A 203 10.00 -8.58 13.47
N VAL A 204 9.22 -8.95 14.48
CA VAL A 204 9.19 -10.30 15.07
C VAL A 204 9.01 -11.41 14.01
N PHE A 205 8.36 -11.10 12.89
CA PHE A 205 8.15 -12.05 11.80
C PHE A 205 9.35 -12.20 10.86
N GLY A 206 10.38 -11.35 10.97
CA GLY A 206 11.55 -11.35 10.08
C GLY A 206 11.24 -10.94 8.64
N LEU A 207 10.11 -10.27 8.41
CA LEU A 207 9.63 -9.81 7.11
C LEU A 207 9.79 -8.29 6.96
N PRO A 208 9.95 -7.78 5.73
CA PRO A 208 10.03 -6.35 5.48
C PRO A 208 8.70 -5.63 5.77
N LEU A 209 8.78 -4.34 6.06
CA LEU A 209 7.65 -3.47 6.33
C LEU A 209 7.36 -2.53 5.16
N TYR A 210 6.08 -2.31 4.89
CA TYR A 210 5.55 -1.38 3.89
C TYR A 210 4.60 -0.38 4.57
N ILE A 211 4.84 0.92 4.44
CA ILE A 211 4.03 1.93 5.16
C ILE A 211 3.35 2.89 4.18
N ALA A 212 2.03 3.07 4.33
CA ALA A 212 1.34 4.19 3.69
C ALA A 212 1.77 5.52 4.32
N LEU A 213 2.55 6.33 3.60
CA LEU A 213 3.22 7.49 4.16
C LEU A 213 2.26 8.69 4.31
N PRO A 214 2.30 9.41 5.47
CA PRO A 214 1.57 10.65 5.65
C PRO A 214 2.00 11.70 4.60
N TRP A 215 1.03 12.27 3.89
CA TRP A 215 1.31 13.18 2.77
C TRP A 215 0.82 14.61 2.97
N LYS A 216 -0.22 14.85 3.78
CA LYS A 216 -0.77 16.19 4.01
C LYS A 216 0.28 17.11 4.65
N GLU A 217 0.21 18.40 4.33
CA GLU A 217 1.13 19.42 4.85
C GLU A 217 0.57 20.03 6.15
N THR A 218 0.78 19.33 7.25
CA THR A 218 0.42 19.80 8.60
C THR A 218 1.48 19.33 9.59
N ALA A 219 1.65 20.02 10.72
CA ALA A 219 2.63 19.67 11.73
C ALA A 219 2.49 18.21 12.23
N GLN A 220 1.26 17.74 12.45
CA GLN A 220 1.00 16.36 12.90
C GLN A 220 1.35 15.32 11.82
N HIS A 221 1.04 15.57 10.54
CA HIS A 221 1.42 14.65 9.47
C HIS A 221 2.93 14.62 9.24
N ASP A 222 3.60 15.76 9.37
CA ASP A 222 5.05 15.84 9.28
C ASP A 222 5.71 15.09 10.44
N GLU A 223 5.22 15.25 11.67
CA GLU A 223 5.68 14.48 12.83
C GLU A 223 5.53 12.96 12.62
N LEU A 224 4.36 12.52 12.12
CA LEU A 224 4.15 11.10 11.81
C LEU A 224 5.16 10.61 10.77
N LEU A 225 5.44 11.39 9.73
CA LEU A 225 6.44 11.05 8.71
C LEU A 225 7.86 10.97 9.30
N GLU A 226 8.22 11.88 10.20
CA GLU A 226 9.52 11.81 10.91
C GLU A 226 9.65 10.51 11.71
N ILE A 227 8.61 10.13 12.45
CA ILE A 227 8.59 8.88 13.23
C ILE A 227 8.79 7.68 12.30
N VAL A 228 8.05 7.60 11.19
CA VAL A 228 8.18 6.49 10.23
C VAL A 228 9.60 6.40 9.67
N ILE A 229 10.18 7.52 9.20
CA ILE A 229 11.53 7.53 8.62
C ILE A 229 12.60 7.09 9.64
N ARG A 230 12.48 7.52 10.90
CA ARG A 230 13.41 7.10 11.97
C ARG A 230 13.35 5.61 12.27
N ASN A 231 12.19 4.97 12.06
CA ASN A 231 12.00 3.54 12.23
C ASN A 231 12.40 2.70 10.99
N ARG A 232 12.83 3.36 9.91
CA ARG A 232 13.46 2.75 8.72
C ARG A 232 12.72 1.51 8.16
N PRO A 233 11.43 1.59 7.83
CA PRO A 233 10.77 0.52 7.08
C PRO A 233 11.42 0.40 5.69
N GLU A 234 11.34 -0.80 5.11
CA GLU A 234 11.96 -1.09 3.83
C GLU A 234 11.21 -0.42 2.66
N PHE A 235 9.89 -0.32 2.76
CA PHE A 235 9.03 0.18 1.69
C PHE A 235 8.06 1.27 2.18
N GLY A 236 7.71 2.19 1.28
CA GLY A 236 6.72 3.23 1.54
C GLY A 236 5.84 3.52 0.33
N ARG A 237 4.54 3.72 0.57
CA ARG A 237 3.58 4.22 -0.42
C ARG A 237 3.48 5.73 -0.32
N VAL A 238 3.67 6.45 -1.43
CA VAL A 238 3.87 7.91 -1.37
C VAL A 238 3.14 8.68 -2.48
N HIS A 239 2.52 9.79 -2.11
CA HIS A 239 1.95 10.75 -3.07
C HIS A 239 2.97 11.79 -3.57
N TYR A 240 3.92 12.19 -2.71
CA TYR A 240 4.93 13.21 -3.02
C TYR A 240 6.34 12.71 -2.64
N PRO A 241 7.02 11.94 -3.52
CA PRO A 241 8.33 11.34 -3.23
C PRO A 241 9.39 12.38 -2.81
N ALA A 242 9.40 13.54 -3.47
CA ALA A 242 10.36 14.62 -3.17
C ALA A 242 10.28 15.10 -1.70
N LYS A 243 9.07 15.12 -1.11
CA LYS A 243 8.86 15.44 0.32
C LYS A 243 9.55 14.41 1.20
N VAL A 244 9.34 13.12 0.93
CA VAL A 244 9.93 12.03 1.71
C VAL A 244 11.45 12.04 1.61
N ARG A 245 11.99 12.17 0.40
CA ARG A 245 13.45 12.26 0.19
C ARG A 245 14.07 13.46 0.90
N SER A 246 13.36 14.58 1.00
CA SER A 246 13.79 15.75 1.77
C SER A 246 13.88 15.45 3.28
N PHE A 247 12.90 14.73 3.83
CA PHE A 247 12.93 14.30 5.22
C PHE A 247 14.05 13.27 5.48
N GLU A 248 14.24 12.27 4.61
CA GLU A 248 15.34 11.31 4.73
C GLU A 248 16.69 12.02 4.78
N ARG A 249 16.95 12.96 3.85
CA ARG A 249 18.19 13.74 3.84
C ARG A 249 18.41 14.56 5.11
N ARG A 250 17.34 15.03 5.77
CA ARG A 250 17.42 15.82 6.99
C ARG A 250 17.60 14.97 8.25
N LEU A 251 17.05 13.75 8.27
CA LEU A 251 16.94 12.92 9.47
C LEU A 251 17.96 11.79 9.52
N LEU A 252 18.47 11.35 8.37
CA LEU A 252 19.38 10.21 8.23
C LEU A 252 20.82 10.60 7.82
N SER A 253 21.06 11.88 7.52
CA SER A 253 22.41 12.45 7.39
C SER A 253 23.14 12.51 8.72
#